data_AF-A4FC51-F1
#
_entry.id   AF-A4FC51-F1
#
_cell.length_a   1.000
_cell.length_b   1.000
_cell.length_c   1.000
_cell.angle_alpha   90.00
_cell.angle_beta   90.00
_cell.angle_gamma   90.00
#
_symmetry.space_group_name_H-M   'P 1'
#
loop_
_entity.id
_entity.type
_entity.pdbx_description
1 polymer ?
#
loop_
_entity_poly.entity_id
_entity_poly.type
_entity_poly.pdbx_seq_one_letter_code
_entity_poly.pdbx_strand_id
1 'polypeptide(L)'
;MLPGVTTLVRLVASRRESANQRLWETLYRLLDDEQRSTLDVLLEVPDGQRNSQLDKLRRPPLRVSGPAMVDALQRAAEILGLGFAEVDTEVVPPRRLAELSRYGVQGKASLLRRHGDSRRAATLLATVTYLQSRAVDDALDLPDVLISSKLLARAERESAKEKLRTLPKLGKASAKLAAALGVLLEVTGAHDDLAEQAADDSATVEPVSLAQVWAEIEAVVPRSELTEALVAVVELAGPPDSDSDEAWRAVLVKRFATVRPFLPLLCEVIRFGADPDGQRVLAALRDLPRLWGGGRNKVDRSEIDEQLLIGSWRRLVLHAPDLEPGTIDWRAYTFCVLEQFHRCLRRRDIFAVNSSKWGDPRAKLLAGSAWITAKPVVLASLNLPPDPDEHLDERAELLDATFREVTAGLGDNTAVRFDEHGRLHLAALPAEAEPPSLENLLKAARRGMPSS
;
A
#
# COMPACT_ATOMS: atom_id res chain seq x y z
N MET A 1 -44.94 26.83 -38.70
CA MET A 1 -43.92 26.33 -39.66
C MET A 1 -42.61 26.18 -38.91
N LEU A 2 -42.15 24.94 -38.68
CA LEU A 2 -40.81 24.71 -38.13
C LEU A 2 -39.77 24.96 -39.24
N PRO A 3 -38.59 25.54 -38.93
CA PRO A 3 -37.55 25.75 -39.92
C PRO A 3 -37.10 24.43 -40.55
N GLY A 4 -36.73 24.47 -41.83
CA GLY A 4 -36.24 23.30 -42.55
C GLY A 4 -34.99 22.69 -41.90
N VAL A 5 -34.82 21.37 -42.04
CA VAL A 5 -33.75 20.58 -41.37
C VAL A 5 -32.36 21.17 -41.60
N THR A 6 -32.04 21.65 -42.80
CA THR A 6 -30.74 22.28 -43.11
C THR A 6 -30.50 23.58 -42.34
N THR A 7 -31.57 24.35 -42.08
CA THR A 7 -31.52 25.59 -41.31
C THR A 7 -31.32 25.29 -39.83
N LEU A 8 -31.99 24.26 -39.31
CA LEU A 8 -31.78 23.75 -37.95
C LEU A 8 -30.34 23.24 -37.75
N VAL A 9 -29.81 22.46 -38.68
CA VAL A 9 -28.42 21.97 -38.63
C VAL A 9 -27.42 23.12 -38.59
N ARG A 10 -27.57 24.13 -39.46
CA ARG A 10 -26.69 25.31 -39.47
C ARG A 10 -26.80 26.13 -38.19
N LEU A 11 -28.01 26.29 -37.65
CA LEU A 11 -28.24 27.00 -36.39
C LEU A 11 -27.57 26.27 -35.21
N VAL A 12 -27.76 24.95 -35.10
CA VAL A 12 -27.14 24.13 -34.06
C VAL A 12 -25.62 24.17 -34.18
N ALA A 13 -25.07 24.05 -35.39
CA ALA A 13 -23.63 24.15 -35.62
C ALA A 13 -23.07 25.52 -35.19
N SER A 14 -23.74 26.62 -35.57
CA SER A 14 -23.35 27.98 -35.16
C SER A 14 -23.39 28.16 -33.64
N ARG A 15 -24.45 27.67 -32.97
CA ARG A 15 -24.55 27.75 -31.51
C ARG A 15 -23.47 26.95 -30.79
N ARG A 16 -23.13 25.76 -31.32
CA ARG A 16 -22.02 24.94 -30.81
C ARG A 16 -20.68 25.66 -30.96
N GLU A 17 -20.44 26.29 -32.12
CA GLU A 17 -19.21 27.05 -32.35
C GLU A 17 -19.08 28.25 -31.41
N SER A 18 -20.15 29.04 -31.25
CA SER A 18 -20.16 30.14 -30.29
C SER A 18 -19.95 29.67 -28.85
N ALA A 19 -20.49 28.51 -28.47
CA ALA A 19 -20.27 27.93 -27.14
C ALA A 19 -18.82 27.46 -26.95
N ASN A 20 -18.22 26.86 -27.98
CA ASN A 20 -16.80 26.48 -27.97
C ASN A 20 -15.89 27.70 -27.83
N GLN A 21 -16.14 28.75 -28.62
CA GLN A 21 -15.35 29.98 -28.58
C GLN A 21 -15.40 30.63 -27.20
N ARG A 22 -16.59 30.74 -26.59
CA ARG A 22 -16.72 31.24 -25.21
C ARG A 22 -15.95 30.41 -24.20
N LEU A 23 -16.04 29.08 -24.30
CA LEU A 23 -15.27 28.17 -23.44
C LEU A 23 -13.76 28.45 -23.53
N TRP A 24 -13.23 28.59 -24.75
CA TRP A 24 -11.81 28.86 -24.97
C TRP A 24 -11.40 30.23 -24.44
N GLU A 25 -12.22 31.26 -24.66
CA GLU A 25 -11.97 32.61 -24.14
C GLU A 25 -12.02 32.67 -22.61
N THR A 26 -12.96 31.97 -21.98
CA THR A 26 -13.03 31.89 -20.52
C THR A 26 -11.73 31.31 -19.96
N LEU A 27 -11.26 30.18 -20.49
CA LEU A 27 -10.01 29.56 -20.04
C LEU A 27 -8.77 30.42 -20.37
N TYR A 28 -8.75 31.08 -21.53
CA TYR A 28 -7.66 31.98 -21.91
C TYR A 28 -7.52 33.18 -20.97
N ARG A 29 -8.65 33.74 -20.51
CA ARG A 29 -8.68 34.88 -19.58
C ARG A 29 -8.25 34.54 -18.15
N LEU A 30 -8.27 33.25 -17.77
CA LEU A 30 -7.71 32.82 -16.48
C LEU A 30 -6.19 32.94 -16.42
N LEU A 31 -5.55 32.99 -17.59
CA LEU A 31 -4.10 32.98 -17.71
C LEU A 31 -3.56 34.40 -17.87
N ASP A 32 -2.47 34.70 -17.19
CA ASP A 32 -1.65 35.88 -17.49
C ASP A 32 -0.75 35.64 -18.73
N ASP A 33 -0.02 36.68 -19.14
CA ASP A 33 0.82 36.61 -20.35
C ASP A 33 2.05 35.70 -20.18
N GLU A 34 2.58 35.58 -18.95
CA GLU A 34 3.72 34.70 -18.64
C GLU A 34 3.30 33.22 -18.70
N GLN A 35 2.14 32.90 -18.14
CA GLN A 35 1.52 31.58 -18.21
C GLN A 35 1.18 31.19 -19.65
N ARG A 36 0.64 32.12 -20.45
CA ARG A 36 0.38 31.87 -21.88
C ARG A 36 1.68 31.58 -22.64
N SER A 37 2.72 32.38 -22.40
CA SER A 37 4.04 32.16 -22.99
C SER A 37 4.62 30.80 -22.59
N THR A 38 4.53 30.46 -21.31
CA THR A 38 4.96 29.15 -20.78
C THR A 38 4.26 27.99 -21.48
N LEU A 39 2.94 28.07 -21.71
CA LEU A 39 2.21 27.05 -22.45
C LEU A 39 2.67 26.96 -23.91
N ASP A 40 2.91 28.08 -24.57
CA ASP A 40 3.34 28.10 -25.98
C ASP A 40 4.75 27.53 -26.15
N VAL A 41 5.67 27.78 -25.21
CA VAL A 41 7.02 27.19 -25.18
C VAL A 41 6.97 25.66 -25.12
N LEU A 42 5.96 25.07 -24.48
CA LEU A 42 5.81 23.61 -24.45
C LEU A 42 5.70 22.98 -25.85
N LEU A 43 5.23 23.74 -26.83
CA LEU A 43 5.07 23.29 -28.21
C LEU A 43 6.35 23.39 -29.05
N GLU A 44 7.38 24.05 -28.53
CA GLU A 44 8.66 24.23 -29.20
C GLU A 44 9.52 22.96 -29.12
N VAL A 45 10.36 22.78 -30.15
CA VAL A 45 11.32 21.67 -30.21
C VAL A 45 12.70 22.30 -29.98
N PRO A 46 13.37 22.01 -28.85
CA PRO A 46 14.70 22.56 -28.59
C PRO A 46 15.71 22.12 -29.63
N ASP A 47 16.75 22.92 -29.84
CA ASP A 47 17.83 22.61 -30.79
C ASP A 47 18.45 21.23 -30.50
N GLY A 48 18.62 20.43 -31.55
CA GLY A 48 19.16 19.06 -31.46
C GLY A 48 18.16 18.01 -30.95
N GLN A 49 16.93 18.39 -30.57
CA GLN A 49 15.89 17.45 -30.14
C GLN A 49 14.92 17.11 -31.28
N ARG A 50 14.27 15.93 -31.19
CA ARG A 50 13.22 15.52 -32.14
C ARG A 50 11.80 15.74 -31.61
N ASN A 51 11.66 15.95 -30.31
CA ASN A 51 10.37 15.98 -29.61
C ASN A 51 10.24 17.31 -28.88
N SER A 52 9.03 17.87 -28.85
CA SER A 52 8.74 19.07 -28.07
C SER A 52 8.83 18.80 -26.57
N GLN A 53 8.87 19.85 -25.75
CA GLN A 53 8.81 19.68 -24.28
C GLN A 53 7.50 18.99 -23.88
N LEU A 54 6.38 19.34 -24.51
CA LEU A 54 5.09 18.69 -24.31
C LEU A 54 5.11 17.19 -24.63
N ASP A 55 5.80 16.78 -25.70
CA ASP A 55 5.96 15.37 -26.07
C ASP A 55 6.79 14.58 -25.05
N LYS A 56 7.72 15.24 -24.34
CA LYS A 56 8.48 14.62 -23.24
C LYS A 56 7.59 14.46 -22.00
N LEU A 57 6.90 15.52 -21.59
CA LEU A 57 6.04 15.53 -20.39
C LEU A 57 4.86 14.56 -20.48
N ARG A 58 4.39 14.23 -21.68
CA ARG A 58 3.30 13.26 -21.88
C ARG A 58 3.70 11.80 -21.72
N ARG A 59 4.99 11.47 -21.69
CA ARG A 59 5.45 10.09 -21.64
C ARG A 59 5.44 9.56 -20.21
N PRO A 60 4.56 8.60 -19.87
CA PRO A 60 4.61 7.97 -18.57
C PRO A 60 5.86 7.07 -18.46
N PRO A 61 6.30 6.76 -17.23
CA PRO A 61 7.32 5.75 -17.00
C PRO A 61 6.85 4.37 -17.52
N LEU A 62 7.77 3.62 -18.14
CA LEU A 62 7.46 2.32 -18.77
C LEU A 62 7.97 1.10 -17.99
N ARG A 63 8.76 1.32 -16.92
CA ARG A 63 9.43 0.26 -16.17
C ARG A 63 9.27 0.50 -14.67
N VAL A 64 9.28 -0.58 -13.89
CA VAL A 64 9.25 -0.53 -12.43
C VAL A 64 10.64 -0.82 -11.88
N SER A 65 11.36 0.23 -11.48
CA SER A 65 12.70 0.17 -10.88
C SER A 65 12.98 1.43 -10.04
N GLY A 66 14.04 1.41 -9.23
CA GLY A 66 14.50 2.60 -8.50
C GLY A 66 14.76 3.81 -9.42
N PRO A 67 15.57 3.66 -10.50
CA PRO A 67 15.78 4.75 -11.46
C PRO A 67 14.51 5.24 -12.15
N ALA A 68 13.61 4.34 -12.58
CA ALA A 68 12.38 4.75 -13.25
C ALA A 68 11.44 5.57 -12.35
N MET A 69 11.54 5.39 -11.04
CA MET A 69 10.79 6.19 -10.07
C MET A 69 11.41 7.57 -9.84
N VAL A 70 12.75 7.67 -9.87
CA VAL A 70 13.43 8.97 -9.91
C VAL A 70 12.98 9.73 -11.17
N ASP A 71 12.97 9.08 -12.34
CA ASP A 71 12.50 9.68 -13.59
C ASP A 71 11.02 10.12 -13.49
N ALA A 72 10.16 9.29 -12.87
CA ALA A 72 8.75 9.62 -12.69
C ALA A 72 8.53 10.82 -11.76
N LEU A 73 9.29 10.89 -10.65
CA LEU A 73 9.25 12.00 -9.70
C LEU A 73 9.83 13.28 -10.31
N GLN A 74 10.93 13.20 -11.08
CA GLN A 74 11.48 14.35 -11.81
C GLN A 74 10.48 14.87 -12.84
N ARG A 75 9.85 13.98 -13.61
CA ARG A 75 8.77 14.36 -14.52
C ARG A 75 7.61 15.03 -13.79
N ALA A 76 7.20 14.51 -12.63
CA ALA A 76 6.16 15.14 -11.82
C ALA A 76 6.61 16.53 -11.33
N ALA A 77 7.86 16.68 -10.90
CA ALA A 77 8.43 17.96 -10.50
C ALA A 77 8.42 18.98 -11.66
N GLU A 78 8.82 18.56 -12.86
CA GLU A 78 8.79 19.42 -14.05
C GLU A 78 7.36 19.88 -14.38
N ILE A 79 6.37 18.97 -14.34
CA ILE A 79 4.98 19.28 -14.67
C ILE A 79 4.33 20.17 -13.60
N LEU A 80 4.57 19.89 -12.31
CA LEU A 80 4.06 20.68 -11.20
C LEU A 80 4.73 22.06 -11.15
N GLY A 81 6.02 22.13 -11.48
CA GLY A 81 6.81 23.36 -11.57
C GLY A 81 6.37 24.33 -12.66
N LEU A 82 5.51 23.90 -13.60
CA LEU A 82 4.89 24.81 -14.58
C LEU A 82 3.92 25.82 -13.95
N GLY A 83 3.49 25.62 -12.70
CA GLY A 83 2.72 26.63 -11.94
C GLY A 83 1.21 26.71 -12.23
N PHE A 84 0.63 25.74 -12.95
CA PHE A 84 -0.80 25.76 -13.32
C PHE A 84 -1.75 25.12 -12.30
N ALA A 85 -1.24 24.62 -11.16
CA ALA A 85 -2.04 23.85 -10.21
C ALA A 85 -3.12 24.68 -9.49
N GLU A 86 -2.91 26.00 -9.40
CA GLU A 86 -3.82 26.93 -8.70
C GLU A 86 -4.79 27.63 -9.66
N VAL A 87 -4.71 27.34 -10.96
CA VAL A 87 -5.65 27.91 -11.95
C VAL A 87 -7.01 27.23 -11.79
N ASP A 88 -8.01 28.00 -11.37
CA ASP A 88 -9.38 27.52 -11.18
C ASP A 88 -10.04 27.21 -12.54
N THR A 89 -9.95 25.95 -12.94
CA THR A 89 -10.57 25.42 -14.16
C THR A 89 -12.00 24.92 -13.93
N GLU A 90 -12.53 25.00 -12.70
CA GLU A 90 -13.91 24.56 -12.38
C GLU A 90 -14.97 25.53 -12.91
N VAL A 91 -14.56 26.71 -13.38
CA VAL A 91 -15.40 27.67 -14.09
C VAL A 91 -15.99 27.13 -15.41
N VAL A 92 -15.48 25.98 -15.91
CA VAL A 92 -16.04 25.28 -17.07
C VAL A 92 -16.48 23.85 -16.73
N PRO A 93 -17.47 23.28 -17.44
CA PRO A 93 -17.91 21.91 -17.16
C PRO A 93 -16.76 20.88 -17.27
N PRO A 94 -16.57 19.98 -16.28
CA PRO A 94 -15.44 19.04 -16.26
C PRO A 94 -15.33 18.17 -17.51
N ARG A 95 -16.46 17.79 -18.10
CA ARG A 95 -16.50 17.02 -19.36
C ARG A 95 -15.84 17.77 -20.51
N ARG A 96 -16.03 19.09 -20.59
CA ARG A 96 -15.48 19.94 -21.65
C ARG A 96 -13.98 20.14 -21.48
N LEU A 97 -13.53 20.30 -20.23
CA LEU A 97 -12.11 20.31 -19.89
C LEU A 97 -11.44 18.97 -20.25
N ALA A 98 -12.08 17.84 -19.95
CA ALA A 98 -11.59 16.51 -20.31
C ALA A 98 -11.54 16.26 -21.83
N GLU A 99 -12.47 16.83 -22.60
CA GLU A 99 -12.42 16.79 -24.07
C GLU A 99 -11.21 17.56 -24.63
N LEU A 100 -10.93 18.75 -24.08
CA LEU A 100 -9.76 19.55 -24.44
C LEU A 100 -8.45 18.86 -24.06
N SER A 101 -8.37 18.31 -22.84
CA SER A 101 -7.15 17.63 -22.38
C SER A 101 -6.85 16.38 -23.22
N ARG A 102 -7.86 15.57 -23.55
CA ARG A 102 -7.69 14.42 -24.46
C ARG A 102 -7.20 14.86 -25.84
N TYR A 103 -7.80 15.90 -26.41
CA TYR A 103 -7.39 16.44 -27.70
C TYR A 103 -5.94 16.92 -27.67
N GLY A 104 -5.57 17.63 -26.60
CA GLY A 104 -4.21 18.06 -26.37
C GLY A 104 -3.26 16.87 -26.29
N VAL A 105 -3.45 15.94 -25.34
CA VAL A 105 -2.61 14.75 -25.11
C VAL A 105 -2.36 13.94 -26.39
N GLN A 106 -3.38 13.77 -27.24
CA GLN A 106 -3.28 13.00 -28.49
C GLN A 106 -2.72 13.82 -29.66
N GLY A 107 -2.87 15.15 -29.65
CA GLY A 107 -2.48 16.04 -30.73
C GLY A 107 -0.98 16.27 -30.81
N LYS A 108 -0.42 16.25 -32.03
CA LYS A 108 0.97 16.66 -32.29
C LYS A 108 1.17 18.14 -31.98
N ALA A 109 2.33 18.52 -31.44
CA ALA A 109 2.64 19.91 -31.12
C ALA A 109 2.46 20.86 -32.32
N SER A 110 2.86 20.43 -33.52
CA SER A 110 2.69 21.21 -34.76
C SER A 110 1.23 21.44 -35.16
N LEU A 111 0.32 20.55 -34.77
CA LEU A 111 -1.12 20.71 -35.01
C LEU A 111 -1.72 21.67 -33.97
N LEU A 112 -1.29 21.56 -32.71
CA LEU A 112 -1.74 22.45 -31.64
C LEU A 112 -1.34 23.91 -31.90
N ARG A 113 -0.13 24.13 -32.45
CA ARG A 113 0.34 25.47 -32.86
C ARG A 113 -0.53 26.18 -33.89
N ARG A 114 -1.27 25.43 -34.72
CA ARG A 114 -2.12 26.02 -35.78
C ARG A 114 -3.44 26.58 -35.27
N HIS A 115 -3.81 26.30 -34.03
CA HIS A 115 -5.02 26.88 -33.44
C HIS A 115 -4.81 28.35 -33.09
N GLY A 116 -5.88 29.14 -33.17
CA GLY A 116 -5.89 30.50 -32.65
C GLY A 116 -5.63 30.53 -31.15
N ASP A 117 -5.14 31.67 -30.64
CA ASP A 117 -4.54 31.79 -29.32
C ASP A 117 -5.45 31.31 -28.18
N SER A 118 -6.73 31.67 -28.20
CA SER A 118 -7.70 31.24 -27.18
C SER A 118 -7.86 29.73 -27.13
N ARG A 119 -8.06 29.10 -28.29
CA ARG A 119 -8.21 27.64 -28.40
C ARG A 119 -6.91 26.91 -28.04
N ARG A 120 -5.77 27.44 -28.48
CA ARG A 120 -4.44 26.87 -28.21
C ARG A 120 -4.18 26.88 -26.70
N ALA A 121 -4.26 28.04 -26.04
CA ALA A 121 -4.04 28.15 -24.60
C ALA A 121 -5.05 27.32 -23.79
N ALA A 122 -6.34 27.35 -24.13
CA ALA A 122 -7.36 26.55 -23.46
C ALA A 122 -7.08 25.04 -23.55
N THR A 123 -6.62 24.57 -24.71
CA THR A 123 -6.24 23.17 -24.92
C THR A 123 -5.00 22.80 -24.10
N LEU A 124 -3.98 23.67 -24.10
CA LEU A 124 -2.73 23.45 -23.38
C LEU A 124 -2.93 23.49 -21.88
N LEU A 125 -3.70 24.45 -21.37
CA LEU A 125 -4.10 24.53 -19.96
C LEU A 125 -4.78 23.23 -19.53
N ALA A 126 -5.83 22.82 -20.24
CA ALA A 126 -6.53 21.56 -19.94
C ALA A 126 -5.58 20.34 -19.98
N THR A 127 -4.62 20.34 -20.89
CA THR A 127 -3.60 19.29 -21.00
C THR A 127 -2.66 19.28 -19.81
N VAL A 128 -2.14 20.45 -19.41
CA VAL A 128 -1.21 20.57 -18.29
C VAL A 128 -1.91 20.24 -16.97
N THR A 129 -3.12 20.74 -16.72
CA THR A 129 -3.91 20.38 -15.54
C THR A 129 -4.16 18.87 -15.47
N TYR A 130 -4.49 18.24 -16.60
CA TYR A 130 -4.60 16.77 -16.66
C TYR A 130 -3.27 16.07 -16.38
N LEU A 131 -2.15 16.56 -16.94
CA LEU A 131 -0.83 15.99 -16.73
C LEU A 131 -0.33 16.16 -15.30
N GLN A 132 -0.68 17.25 -14.62
CA GLN A 132 -0.34 17.46 -13.20
C GLN A 132 -0.92 16.34 -12.35
N SER A 133 -2.22 16.04 -12.51
CA SER A 133 -2.81 14.93 -11.77
C SER A 133 -2.30 13.56 -12.19
N ARG A 134 -2.11 13.37 -13.51
CA ARG A 134 -1.62 12.11 -14.03
C ARG A 134 -0.17 11.82 -13.61
N ALA A 135 0.68 12.83 -13.51
CA ALA A 135 2.07 12.66 -13.13
C ALA A 135 2.22 12.26 -11.66
N VAL A 136 1.40 12.83 -10.77
CA VAL A 136 1.31 12.39 -9.37
C VAL A 136 0.82 10.94 -9.30
N ASP A 137 -0.24 10.59 -10.06
CA ASP A 137 -0.75 9.23 -10.12
C ASP A 137 0.32 8.23 -10.61
N ASP A 138 1.01 8.54 -11.71
CA ASP A 138 2.09 7.71 -12.26
C ASP A 138 3.26 7.58 -11.25
N ALA A 139 3.62 8.67 -10.56
CA ALA A 139 4.70 8.69 -9.58
C ALA A 139 4.39 7.88 -8.31
N LEU A 140 3.11 7.62 -7.99
CA LEU A 140 2.69 6.79 -6.86
C LEU A 140 2.32 5.35 -7.25
N ASP A 141 1.87 5.14 -8.48
CA ASP A 141 1.64 3.81 -9.04
C ASP A 141 2.93 2.99 -9.11
N LEU A 142 4.05 3.63 -9.43
CA LEU A 142 5.36 2.96 -9.50
C LEU A 142 5.85 2.46 -8.13
N PRO A 143 5.91 3.29 -7.07
CA PRO A 143 6.20 2.84 -5.71
C PRO A 143 5.23 1.77 -5.22
N ASP A 144 3.92 1.88 -5.49
CA ASP A 144 2.94 0.86 -5.09
C ASP A 144 3.30 -0.52 -5.64
N VAL A 145 3.60 -0.59 -6.95
CA VAL A 145 4.02 -1.85 -7.58
C VAL A 145 5.40 -2.29 -7.11
N LEU A 146 6.35 -1.38 -6.95
CA LEU A 146 7.71 -1.70 -6.52
C LEU A 146 7.73 -2.26 -5.09
N ILE A 147 7.08 -1.56 -4.16
CA ILE A 147 6.98 -1.94 -2.74
C ILE A 147 6.26 -3.29 -2.66
N SER A 148 5.07 -3.42 -3.23
CA SER A 148 4.29 -4.66 -3.15
C SER A 148 5.00 -5.85 -3.79
N SER A 149 5.50 -5.71 -5.02
CA SER A 149 5.93 -6.87 -5.83
C SER A 149 7.44 -7.14 -5.82
N LYS A 150 8.27 -6.10 -5.80
CA LYS A 150 9.72 -6.22 -5.94
C LYS A 150 10.47 -6.16 -4.62
N LEU A 151 9.85 -5.56 -3.60
CA LEU A 151 10.43 -5.43 -2.26
C LEU A 151 9.79 -6.44 -1.30
N LEU A 152 8.52 -6.26 -0.93
CA LEU A 152 7.81 -7.09 0.05
C LEU A 152 7.67 -8.54 -0.43
N ALA A 153 6.89 -8.80 -1.48
CA ALA A 153 6.64 -10.15 -1.98
C ALA A 153 7.91 -10.88 -2.46
N ARG A 154 8.98 -10.16 -2.80
CA ARG A 154 10.27 -10.76 -3.15
C ARG A 154 11.02 -11.20 -1.90
N ALA A 155 11.08 -10.35 -0.88
CA ALA A 155 11.71 -10.68 0.39
C ALA A 155 11.02 -11.87 1.07
N GLU A 156 9.68 -11.91 1.04
CA GLU A 156 8.89 -13.06 1.51
C GLU A 156 9.27 -14.35 0.78
N ARG A 157 9.30 -14.34 -0.56
CA ARG A 157 9.69 -15.51 -1.36
C ARG A 157 11.13 -15.97 -1.11
N GLU A 158 12.06 -15.03 -1.00
CA GLU A 158 13.47 -15.34 -0.70
C GLU A 158 13.61 -15.92 0.72
N SER A 159 12.90 -15.37 1.69
CA SER A 159 12.85 -15.89 3.06
C SER A 159 12.21 -17.28 3.12
N ALA A 160 11.08 -17.49 2.45
CA ALA A 160 10.42 -18.80 2.37
C ALA A 160 11.33 -19.86 1.73
N LYS A 161 12.02 -19.50 0.64
CA LYS A 161 12.99 -20.38 -0.02
C LYS A 161 14.16 -20.73 0.91
N GLU A 162 14.64 -19.77 1.68
CA GLU A 162 15.72 -20.01 2.64
C GLU A 162 15.26 -20.90 3.80
N LYS A 163 14.07 -20.65 4.36
CA LYS A 163 13.45 -21.52 5.39
C LYS A 163 13.31 -22.96 4.89
N LEU A 164 12.84 -23.16 3.65
CA LEU A 164 12.76 -24.49 3.03
C LEU A 164 14.14 -25.14 2.85
N ARG A 165 15.18 -24.36 2.54
CA ARG A 165 16.55 -24.86 2.39
C ARG A 165 17.16 -25.29 3.73
N THR A 166 16.86 -24.59 4.82
CA THR A 166 17.42 -24.85 6.15
C THR A 166 16.62 -25.85 6.98
N LEU A 167 15.36 -26.12 6.61
CA LEU A 167 14.45 -27.07 7.27
C LEU A 167 15.08 -28.45 7.56
N PRO A 168 15.78 -29.12 6.62
CA PRO A 168 16.42 -30.40 6.91
C PRO A 168 17.54 -30.31 7.96
N LYS A 169 18.28 -29.20 8.00
CA LYS A 169 19.32 -28.97 9.01
C LYS A 169 18.70 -28.76 10.39
N LEU A 170 17.63 -27.96 10.46
CA LEU A 170 16.86 -27.74 11.69
C LEU A 170 16.26 -29.05 12.21
N GLY A 171 15.67 -29.88 11.35
CA GLY A 171 15.11 -31.18 11.71
C GLY A 171 16.16 -32.12 12.31
N LYS A 172 17.35 -32.22 11.70
CA LYS A 172 18.46 -33.03 12.23
C LYS A 172 18.96 -32.52 13.60
N ALA A 173 19.12 -31.21 13.74
CA ALA A 173 19.58 -30.61 14.99
C ALA A 173 18.54 -30.79 16.11
N SER A 174 17.26 -30.57 15.81
CA SER A 174 16.15 -30.76 16.75
C SER A 174 16.03 -32.21 17.19
N ALA A 175 16.21 -33.18 16.28
CA ALA A 175 16.19 -34.60 16.61
C ALA A 175 17.30 -35.00 17.60
N LYS A 176 18.51 -34.44 17.45
CA LYS A 176 19.63 -34.66 18.39
C LYS A 176 19.32 -34.09 19.78
N LEU A 177 18.74 -32.88 19.85
CA LEU A 177 18.33 -32.28 21.12
C LEU A 177 17.19 -33.08 21.77
N ALA A 178 16.21 -33.53 20.99
CA ALA A 178 15.10 -34.35 21.48
C ALA A 178 15.57 -35.68 22.04
N ALA A 179 16.53 -36.36 21.39
CA ALA A 179 17.12 -37.60 21.89
C ALA A 179 17.82 -37.39 23.24
N ALA A 180 18.62 -36.32 23.38
CA ALA A 180 19.30 -36.00 24.64
C ALA A 180 18.31 -35.59 25.75
N LEU A 181 17.27 -34.83 25.43
CA LEU A 181 16.23 -34.46 26.38
C LEU A 181 15.39 -35.67 26.81
N GLY A 182 15.11 -36.61 25.90
CA GLY A 182 14.43 -37.86 26.21
C GLY A 182 15.18 -38.65 27.29
N VAL A 183 16.50 -38.84 27.11
CA VAL A 183 17.34 -39.49 28.14
C VAL A 183 17.30 -38.73 29.46
N LEU A 184 17.34 -37.40 29.44
CA LEU A 184 17.25 -36.60 30.66
C LEU A 184 15.92 -36.83 31.40
N LEU A 185 14.79 -36.86 30.67
CA LEU A 185 13.46 -37.05 31.24
C LEU A 185 13.26 -38.48 31.77
N GLU A 186 13.80 -39.49 31.09
CA GLU A 186 13.81 -40.89 31.53
C GLU A 186 14.62 -41.05 32.83
N VAL A 187 15.83 -40.50 32.87
CA VAL A 187 16.74 -40.63 34.02
C VAL A 187 16.28 -39.83 35.24
N THR A 188 15.53 -38.74 35.04
CA THR A 188 14.99 -37.92 36.13
C THR A 188 13.62 -38.39 36.64
N GLY A 189 13.04 -39.46 36.05
CA GLY A 189 11.71 -39.96 36.43
C GLY A 189 10.55 -39.03 36.06
N ALA A 190 10.81 -37.95 35.31
CA ALA A 190 9.79 -36.97 34.92
C ALA A 190 8.73 -37.54 33.94
N HIS A 191 8.95 -38.75 33.42
CA HIS A 191 7.96 -39.51 32.67
C HIS A 191 6.92 -40.23 33.56
N ASP A 192 7.23 -40.53 34.82
CA ASP A 192 6.33 -41.28 35.72
C ASP A 192 5.28 -40.40 36.39
N ASP A 193 5.49 -39.07 36.49
CA ASP A 193 4.52 -38.15 37.12
C ASP A 193 3.32 -37.78 36.21
N LEU A 194 3.32 -38.19 34.93
CA LEU A 194 2.18 -38.03 34.01
C LEU A 194 1.30 -39.28 33.89
N ALA A 195 1.64 -40.37 34.58
CA ALA A 195 0.79 -41.54 34.74
C ALA A 195 0.29 -41.56 36.19
N GLU A 196 -1.00 -41.29 36.38
CA GLU A 196 -1.67 -41.22 37.68
C GLU A 196 -1.27 -42.34 38.64
N GLN A 197 -0.74 -41.92 39.80
CA GLN A 197 -1.10 -42.37 41.15
C GLN A 197 -1.41 -43.87 41.29
N ALA A 198 -0.38 -44.64 41.66
CA ALA A 198 -0.58 -45.80 42.53
C ALA A 198 0.41 -45.70 43.69
N ALA A 199 -0.15 -45.57 44.89
CA ALA A 199 0.54 -45.59 46.15
C ALA A 199 1.38 -46.88 46.30
N ASP A 200 2.68 -46.73 46.55
CA ASP A 200 3.33 -47.50 47.60
C ASP A 200 4.57 -46.75 48.11
N ASP A 201 4.65 -46.65 49.44
CA ASP A 201 5.78 -46.09 50.17
C ASP A 201 7.01 -46.99 50.01
N SER A 202 8.21 -46.37 49.97
CA SER A 202 9.56 -46.97 50.15
C SER A 202 10.48 -47.21 48.94
N ALA A 203 10.35 -46.46 47.85
CA ALA A 203 11.48 -46.33 46.91
C ALA A 203 12.39 -45.15 47.33
N THR A 204 13.51 -45.45 48.00
CA THR A 204 14.65 -44.52 48.11
C THR A 204 15.10 -44.15 46.70
N VAL A 205 14.71 -42.96 46.23
CA VAL A 205 15.21 -42.38 44.98
C VAL A 205 16.69 -42.11 45.20
N GLU A 206 17.55 -42.98 44.68
CA GLU A 206 18.99 -42.71 44.66
C GLU A 206 19.23 -41.41 43.89
N PRO A 207 20.00 -40.45 44.44
CA PRO A 207 20.31 -39.23 43.72
C PRO A 207 21.17 -39.57 42.52
N VAL A 208 20.57 -39.58 41.33
CA VAL A 208 21.32 -39.80 40.09
C VAL A 208 22.36 -38.69 39.96
N SER A 209 23.63 -39.08 39.89
CA SER A 209 24.71 -38.11 39.77
C SER A 209 24.64 -37.43 38.40
N LEU A 210 24.90 -36.12 38.34
CA LEU A 210 25.00 -35.37 37.08
C LEU A 210 25.96 -36.04 36.08
N ALA A 211 27.03 -36.67 36.56
CA ALA A 211 27.98 -37.40 35.73
C ALA A 211 27.35 -38.62 35.04
N GLN A 212 26.47 -39.34 35.73
CA GLN A 212 25.75 -40.49 35.19
C GLN A 212 24.71 -40.06 34.14
N VAL A 213 23.94 -39.00 34.42
CA VAL A 213 23.01 -38.41 33.44
C VAL A 213 23.74 -38.01 32.15
N TRP A 214 24.90 -37.35 32.29
CA TRP A 214 25.70 -36.95 31.13
C TRP A 214 26.31 -38.14 30.37
N ALA A 215 26.69 -39.21 31.06
CA ALA A 215 27.20 -40.43 30.43
C ALA A 215 26.12 -41.13 29.57
N GLU A 216 24.88 -41.21 30.08
CA GLU A 216 23.74 -41.77 29.33
C GLU A 216 23.37 -40.89 28.11
N ILE A 217 23.40 -39.56 28.26
CA ILE A 217 23.19 -38.63 27.13
C ILE A 217 24.30 -38.81 26.08
N GLU A 218 25.55 -38.91 26.51
CA GLU A 218 26.71 -39.04 25.61
C GLU A 218 26.73 -40.38 24.85
N ALA A 219 26.11 -41.43 25.41
CA ALA A 219 25.90 -42.70 24.72
C ALA A 219 24.94 -42.59 23.53
N VAL A 220 24.00 -41.63 23.54
CA VAL A 220 23.01 -41.40 22.47
C VAL A 220 23.46 -40.28 21.52
N VAL A 221 24.01 -39.19 22.06
CA VAL A 221 24.49 -38.04 21.28
C VAL A 221 25.79 -37.50 21.87
N PRO A 222 26.92 -37.52 21.13
CA PRO A 222 28.18 -36.95 21.61
C PRO A 222 28.02 -35.47 22.01
N ARG A 223 28.73 -35.04 23.05
CA ARG A 223 28.62 -33.67 23.60
C ARG A 223 28.96 -32.57 22.58
N SER A 224 29.91 -32.83 21.69
CA SER A 224 30.25 -31.92 20.58
C SER A 224 29.07 -31.77 19.61
N GLU A 225 28.44 -32.87 19.22
CA GLU A 225 27.28 -32.86 18.33
C GLU A 225 26.04 -32.23 18.96
N LEU A 226 25.86 -32.39 20.27
CA LEU A 226 24.80 -31.72 21.04
C LEU A 226 25.00 -30.21 21.04
N THR A 227 26.25 -29.75 21.23
CA THR A 227 26.60 -28.33 21.22
C THR A 227 26.37 -27.73 19.83
N GLU A 228 26.79 -28.41 18.77
CA GLU A 228 26.54 -28.02 17.39
C GLU A 228 25.03 -28.00 17.06
N ALA A 229 24.27 -28.98 17.55
CA ALA A 229 22.83 -29.04 17.37
C ALA A 229 22.14 -27.86 18.08
N LEU A 230 22.54 -27.54 19.31
CA LEU A 230 22.01 -26.41 20.06
C LEU A 230 22.26 -25.08 19.32
N VAL A 231 23.51 -24.85 18.87
CA VAL A 231 23.85 -23.67 18.07
C VAL A 231 23.00 -23.60 16.80
N ALA A 232 22.88 -24.71 16.06
CA ALA A 232 22.10 -24.76 14.84
C ALA A 232 20.59 -24.51 15.07
N VAL A 233 20.00 -25.02 16.15
CA VAL A 233 18.58 -24.76 16.48
C VAL A 233 18.39 -23.30 16.86
N VAL A 234 19.25 -22.73 17.71
CA VAL A 234 19.16 -21.31 18.11
C VAL A 234 19.31 -20.38 16.90
N GLU A 235 20.26 -20.66 16.01
CA GLU A 235 20.46 -19.87 14.78
C GLU A 235 19.29 -19.97 13.80
N LEU A 236 18.69 -21.14 13.65
CA LEU A 236 17.67 -21.40 12.61
C LEU A 236 16.23 -21.15 13.07
N ALA A 237 15.93 -21.40 14.34
CA ALA A 237 14.61 -21.12 14.93
C ALA A 237 14.41 -19.61 15.14
N GLY A 238 15.50 -18.87 15.33
CA GLY A 238 15.47 -17.46 15.70
C GLY A 238 15.03 -17.27 17.17
N PRO A 239 15.07 -16.02 17.67
CA PRO A 239 14.63 -15.71 19.03
C PRO A 239 13.15 -16.03 19.29
N PRO A 240 12.82 -16.49 20.52
CA PRO A 240 11.48 -16.93 20.88
C PRO A 240 10.42 -15.82 20.78
N ASP A 241 10.81 -14.56 20.95
CA ASP A 241 9.91 -13.40 20.88
C ASP A 241 9.77 -12.81 19.46
N SER A 242 10.28 -13.49 18.44
CA SER A 242 10.25 -13.02 17.05
C SER A 242 8.95 -13.44 16.36
N ASP A 243 8.33 -12.52 15.61
CA ASP A 243 7.19 -12.85 14.75
C ASP A 243 7.63 -13.62 13.48
N SER A 244 6.64 -14.15 12.74
CA SER A 244 6.87 -14.88 11.49
C SER A 244 7.51 -14.05 10.38
N ASP A 245 7.40 -12.73 10.49
CA ASP A 245 7.77 -11.76 9.46
C ASP A 245 9.24 -11.37 9.51
N GLU A 246 9.89 -11.52 10.67
CA GLU A 246 11.21 -10.95 10.87
C GLU A 246 12.23 -11.39 9.83
N ALA A 247 12.24 -12.68 9.49
CA ALA A 247 13.19 -13.24 8.55
C ALA A 247 13.09 -12.58 7.16
N TRP A 248 11.88 -12.25 6.68
CA TRP A 248 11.72 -11.58 5.40
C TRP A 248 11.96 -10.06 5.52
N ARG A 249 11.58 -9.43 6.64
CA ARG A 249 11.92 -8.03 6.92
C ARG A 249 13.43 -7.81 6.96
N ALA A 250 14.21 -8.73 7.55
CA ALA A 250 15.67 -8.69 7.52
C ALA A 250 16.26 -8.77 6.09
N VAL A 251 15.64 -9.55 5.20
CA VAL A 251 16.01 -9.58 3.77
C VAL A 251 15.68 -8.25 3.09
N LEU A 252 14.55 -7.64 3.45
CA LEU A 252 14.13 -6.34 2.90
C LEU A 252 15.15 -5.23 3.21
N VAL A 253 15.70 -5.18 4.44
CA VAL A 253 16.70 -4.17 4.85
C VAL A 253 17.90 -4.11 3.89
N LYS A 254 18.33 -5.26 3.36
CA LYS A 254 19.45 -5.36 2.39
C LYS A 254 19.19 -4.65 1.07
N ARG A 255 17.93 -4.29 0.78
CA ARG A 255 17.50 -3.62 -0.47
C ARG A 255 17.47 -2.11 -0.36
N PHE A 256 18.00 -1.54 0.73
CA PHE A 256 17.97 -0.09 0.98
C PHE A 256 18.47 0.77 -0.19
N ALA A 257 19.48 0.31 -0.93
CA ALA A 257 20.00 1.01 -2.11
C ALA A 257 18.95 1.25 -3.22
N THR A 258 17.88 0.44 -3.25
CA THR A 258 16.76 0.62 -4.20
C THR A 258 15.88 1.81 -3.81
N VAL A 259 15.75 2.08 -2.50
CA VAL A 259 14.83 3.10 -1.98
C VAL A 259 15.46 4.46 -1.72
N ARG A 260 16.74 4.45 -1.34
CA ARG A 260 17.51 5.65 -1.03
C ARG A 260 17.39 6.78 -2.08
N PRO A 261 17.48 6.53 -3.41
CA PRO A 261 17.55 7.64 -4.38
C PRO A 261 16.23 8.39 -4.55
N PHE A 262 15.08 7.71 -4.40
CA PHE A 262 13.78 8.31 -4.70
C PHE A 262 13.10 8.90 -3.47
N LEU A 263 13.44 8.45 -2.26
CA LEU A 263 12.78 8.88 -1.02
C LEU A 263 12.79 10.41 -0.81
N PRO A 264 13.94 11.12 -0.98
CA PRO A 264 13.95 12.57 -0.87
C PRO A 264 13.04 13.24 -1.90
N LEU A 265 13.13 12.80 -3.16
CA LEU A 265 12.30 13.32 -4.26
C LEU A 265 10.81 13.07 -4.02
N LEU A 266 10.44 11.92 -3.45
CA LEU A 266 9.05 11.60 -3.12
C LEU A 266 8.48 12.62 -2.13
N CYS A 267 9.26 12.96 -1.10
CA CYS A 267 8.85 13.90 -0.06
C CYS A 267 8.83 15.36 -0.56
N GLU A 268 9.72 15.71 -1.49
CA GLU A 268 9.84 17.06 -2.04
C GLU A 268 8.77 17.34 -3.10
N VAL A 269 8.57 16.41 -4.04
CA VAL A 269 7.74 16.61 -5.22
C VAL A 269 6.26 16.39 -4.93
N ILE A 270 5.93 15.37 -4.14
CA ILE A 270 4.54 15.00 -3.89
C ILE A 270 4.05 15.68 -2.61
N ARG A 271 3.04 16.54 -2.77
CA ARG A 271 2.34 17.16 -1.64
C ARG A 271 1.38 16.14 -1.04
N PHE A 272 1.75 15.55 0.08
CA PHE A 272 0.89 14.65 0.85
C PHE A 272 0.06 15.40 1.89
N GLY A 273 -1.22 15.01 1.99
CA GLY A 273 -2.07 15.21 3.17
C GLY A 273 -2.25 13.89 3.92
N ALA A 274 -2.67 13.98 5.17
CA ALA A 274 -2.98 12.83 6.00
C ALA A 274 -4.13 13.14 6.95
N ASP A 275 -4.92 12.13 7.26
CA ASP A 275 -5.86 12.16 8.38
C ASP A 275 -5.13 11.90 9.71
N PRO A 276 -5.83 11.96 10.87
CA PRO A 276 -5.19 11.74 12.17
C PRO A 276 -4.39 10.44 12.27
N ASP A 277 -4.86 9.36 11.63
CA ASP A 277 -4.22 8.04 11.69
C ASP A 277 -2.94 7.99 10.83
N GLY A 278 -2.92 8.72 9.70
CA GLY A 278 -1.76 8.80 8.81
C GLY A 278 -0.69 9.83 9.19
N GLN A 279 -1.00 10.80 10.07
CA GLN A 279 -0.13 11.96 10.36
C GLN A 279 1.26 11.57 10.88
N ARG A 280 1.32 10.62 11.83
CA ARG A 280 2.58 10.17 12.43
C ARG A 280 3.50 9.53 11.41
N VAL A 281 2.94 8.65 10.57
CA VAL A 281 3.68 7.96 9.51
C VAL A 281 4.19 8.95 8.46
N LEU A 282 3.36 9.93 8.08
CA LEU A 282 3.76 10.96 7.12
C LEU A 282 4.88 11.87 7.67
N ALA A 283 4.85 12.21 8.95
CA ALA A 283 5.92 12.97 9.60
C ALA A 283 7.24 12.18 9.56
N ALA A 284 7.22 10.91 9.99
CA ALA A 284 8.39 10.05 9.95
C ALA A 284 8.95 9.88 8.53
N LEU A 285 8.09 9.71 7.51
CA LEU A 285 8.51 9.62 6.11
C LEU A 285 9.31 10.86 5.66
N ARG A 286 8.82 12.05 6.02
CA ARG A 286 9.46 13.34 5.67
C ARG A 286 10.81 13.53 6.37
N ASP A 287 11.00 12.95 7.55
CA ASP A 287 12.25 13.04 8.30
C ASP A 287 13.30 11.99 7.87
N LEU A 288 12.90 10.90 7.19
CA LEU A 288 13.84 9.85 6.74
C LEU A 288 15.07 10.39 5.99
N PRO A 289 14.96 11.31 5.00
CA PRO A 289 16.13 11.83 4.29
C PRO A 289 17.14 12.54 5.19
N ARG A 290 16.71 13.09 6.33
CA ARG A 290 17.59 13.77 7.29
C ARG A 290 18.41 12.80 8.14
N LEU A 291 17.90 11.59 8.36
CA LEU A 291 18.55 10.57 9.20
C LEU A 291 19.84 10.04 8.56
N TRP A 292 19.87 9.88 7.23
CA TRP A 292 21.04 9.36 6.49
C TRP A 292 21.62 10.35 5.48
N GLY A 293 21.08 11.56 5.41
CA GLY A 293 21.59 12.66 4.59
C GLY A 293 22.95 13.17 5.09
N GLY A 294 23.70 13.86 4.23
CA GLY A 294 24.93 14.56 4.63
C GLY A 294 26.10 13.69 5.08
N GLY A 295 26.11 12.39 4.71
CA GLY A 295 27.20 11.47 5.10
C GLY A 295 27.08 10.89 6.51
N ARG A 296 25.92 11.08 7.16
CA ARG A 296 25.63 10.46 8.46
C ARG A 296 25.56 8.93 8.31
N ASN A 297 26.28 8.23 9.19
CA ASN A 297 26.27 6.77 9.26
C ASN A 297 25.64 6.24 10.56
N LYS A 298 25.31 7.12 11.50
CA LYS A 298 24.75 6.80 12.82
C LYS A 298 23.53 7.67 13.09
N VAL A 299 22.52 7.06 13.69
CA VAL A 299 21.25 7.68 14.07
C VAL A 299 20.95 7.27 15.50
N ASP A 300 20.67 8.26 16.35
CA ASP A 300 20.35 8.04 17.75
C ASP A 300 18.88 7.63 17.90
N ARG A 301 18.61 6.84 18.94
CA ARG A 301 17.25 6.38 19.25
C ARG A 301 16.26 7.53 19.49
N SER A 302 16.72 8.69 19.97
CA SER A 302 15.89 9.87 20.17
C SER A 302 15.45 10.57 18.89
N GLU A 303 16.04 10.23 17.73
CA GLU A 303 15.72 10.84 16.44
C GLU A 303 14.58 10.14 15.69
N ILE A 304 14.06 9.03 16.23
CA ILE A 304 13.00 8.23 15.62
C ILE A 304 11.73 8.19 16.46
N ASP A 305 10.60 7.94 15.82
CA ASP A 305 9.35 7.66 16.52
C ASP A 305 9.25 6.15 16.82
N GLU A 306 9.55 5.77 18.05
CA GLU A 306 9.47 4.38 18.49
C GLU A 306 8.05 3.80 18.50
N GLN A 307 7.01 4.64 18.49
CA GLN A 307 5.62 4.16 18.46
C GLN A 307 5.28 3.52 17.11
N LEU A 308 6.07 3.81 16.07
CA LEU A 308 5.97 3.15 14.78
C LEU A 308 6.56 1.72 14.79
N LEU A 309 7.35 1.35 15.81
CA LEU A 309 8.01 0.06 15.88
C LEU A 309 7.04 -1.03 16.37
N ILE A 310 6.35 -1.66 15.42
CA ILE A 310 5.43 -2.78 15.65
C ILE A 310 6.08 -4.13 15.32
N GLY A 311 5.76 -5.16 16.09
CA GLY A 311 6.26 -6.54 15.88
C GLY A 311 7.79 -6.60 15.76
N SER A 312 8.28 -7.40 14.81
CA SER A 312 9.72 -7.59 14.59
C SER A 312 10.48 -6.35 14.11
N TRP A 313 9.81 -5.28 13.66
CA TRP A 313 10.53 -4.03 13.35
C TRP A 313 11.22 -3.45 14.58
N ARG A 314 10.65 -3.61 15.78
CA ARG A 314 11.29 -3.14 17.03
C ARG A 314 12.66 -3.79 17.22
N ARG A 315 12.75 -5.11 17.02
CA ARG A 315 14.00 -5.86 17.15
C ARG A 315 14.99 -5.49 16.04
N LEU A 316 14.53 -5.47 14.79
CA LEU A 316 15.38 -5.13 13.65
C LEU A 316 15.95 -3.70 13.70
N VAL A 317 15.24 -2.75 14.33
CA VAL A 317 15.67 -1.36 14.45
C VAL A 317 16.55 -1.13 15.68
N LEU A 318 16.17 -1.67 16.84
CA LEU A 318 16.82 -1.35 18.12
C LEU A 318 17.87 -2.37 18.56
N HIS A 319 17.81 -3.59 18.03
CA HIS A 319 18.61 -4.74 18.48
C HIS A 319 19.27 -5.48 17.31
N ALA A 320 19.52 -4.79 16.19
CA ALA A 320 20.31 -5.36 15.11
C ALA A 320 21.72 -5.72 15.61
N PRO A 321 22.30 -6.82 15.08
CA PRO A 321 23.68 -7.16 15.38
C PRO A 321 24.61 -6.01 14.98
N ASP A 322 25.67 -5.80 15.76
CA ASP A 322 26.70 -4.77 15.54
C ASP A 322 26.25 -3.30 15.77
N LEU A 323 25.09 -3.05 16.39
CA LEU A 323 24.69 -1.70 16.81
C LEU A 323 25.50 -1.22 18.01
N GLU A 324 25.97 0.03 17.94
CA GLU A 324 26.54 0.71 19.10
C GLU A 324 25.43 1.06 20.12
N PRO A 325 25.72 1.03 21.44
CA PRO A 325 24.75 1.38 22.46
C PRO A 325 24.11 2.76 22.20
N GLY A 326 22.77 2.81 22.15
CA GLY A 326 22.01 4.04 21.92
C GLY A 326 21.71 4.37 20.46
N THR A 327 22.35 3.66 19.51
CA THR A 327 22.11 3.83 18.06
C THR A 327 21.06 2.85 17.53
N ILE A 328 20.52 3.15 16.35
CA ILE A 328 19.49 2.35 15.68
C ILE A 328 19.88 1.97 14.25
N ASP A 329 19.35 0.85 13.74
CA ASP A 329 19.46 0.52 12.33
C ASP A 329 18.46 1.36 11.52
N TRP A 330 18.96 2.47 10.99
CA TRP A 330 18.18 3.43 10.22
C TRP A 330 17.69 2.88 8.88
N ARG A 331 18.31 1.81 8.34
CA ARG A 331 17.82 1.14 7.12
C ARG A 331 16.60 0.29 7.46
N ALA A 332 16.63 -0.42 8.58
CA ALA A 332 15.46 -1.13 9.10
C ALA A 332 14.32 -0.14 9.41
N TYR A 333 14.63 0.99 10.05
CA TYR A 333 13.63 2.02 10.35
C TYR A 333 13.01 2.61 9.07
N THR A 334 13.82 2.85 8.04
CA THR A 334 13.32 3.31 6.73
C THR A 334 12.29 2.35 6.14
N PHE A 335 12.54 1.03 6.19
CA PHE A 335 11.58 0.06 5.68
C PHE A 335 10.34 -0.11 6.56
N CYS A 336 10.48 0.01 7.88
CA CYS A 336 9.34 0.09 8.79
C CYS A 336 8.39 1.24 8.43
N VAL A 337 8.94 2.44 8.23
CA VAL A 337 8.17 3.63 7.82
C VAL A 337 7.59 3.46 6.41
N LEU A 338 8.35 2.91 5.45
CA LEU A 338 7.86 2.67 4.08
C LEU A 338 6.71 1.65 4.02
N GLU A 339 6.77 0.57 4.81
CA GLU A 339 5.69 -0.42 4.89
C GLU A 339 4.40 0.22 5.41
N GLN A 340 4.51 1.00 6.49
CA GLN A 340 3.37 1.71 7.07
C GLN A 340 2.84 2.80 6.14
N PHE A 341 3.72 3.58 5.52
CA PHE A 341 3.35 4.59 4.53
C PHE A 341 2.58 3.96 3.37
N HIS A 342 3.07 2.85 2.83
CA HIS A 342 2.39 2.13 1.76
C HIS A 342 1.00 1.66 2.20
N ARG A 343 0.86 1.13 3.42
CA ARG A 343 -0.43 0.73 3.99
C ARG A 343 -1.40 1.91 4.13
N CYS A 344 -0.96 3.02 4.72
CA CYS A 344 -1.75 4.25 4.85
C CYS A 344 -2.14 4.82 3.48
N LEU A 345 -1.24 4.78 2.50
CA LEU A 345 -1.52 5.21 1.14
C LEU A 345 -2.61 4.34 0.49
N ARG A 346 -2.57 3.01 0.68
CA ARG A 346 -3.59 2.07 0.20
C ARG A 346 -4.95 2.27 0.86
N ARG A 347 -4.97 2.61 2.16
CA ARG A 347 -6.18 2.90 2.94
C ARG A 347 -6.75 4.30 2.73
N ARG A 348 -5.93 5.21 2.16
CA ARG A 348 -6.22 6.64 1.99
C ARG A 348 -6.15 7.45 3.29
N ASP A 349 -5.51 6.90 4.32
CA ASP A 349 -5.14 7.63 5.55
C ASP A 349 -4.06 8.68 5.25
N ILE A 350 -3.18 8.36 4.29
CA ILE A 350 -2.30 9.32 3.60
C ILE A 350 -2.75 9.41 2.15
N PHE A 351 -2.83 10.62 1.62
CA PHE A 351 -3.27 10.89 0.25
C PHE A 351 -2.42 11.97 -0.40
N ALA A 352 -2.40 11.99 -1.73
CA ALA A 352 -1.68 12.98 -2.50
C ALA A 352 -2.61 14.09 -3.00
N VAL A 353 -2.22 15.33 -2.76
CA VAL A 353 -2.89 16.49 -3.35
C VAL A 353 -2.69 16.47 -4.86
N ASN A 354 -3.68 16.96 -5.60
CA ASN A 354 -3.70 16.94 -7.07
C ASN A 354 -3.58 15.53 -7.65
N SER A 355 -4.14 14.51 -7.00
CA SER A 355 -4.17 13.14 -7.51
C SER A 355 -5.60 12.69 -7.75
N SER A 356 -5.85 12.03 -8.88
CA SER A 356 -7.18 11.48 -9.17
C SER A 356 -7.39 10.11 -8.55
N LYS A 357 -6.31 9.34 -8.41
CA LYS A 357 -6.33 7.95 -7.94
C LYS A 357 -5.97 7.82 -6.46
N TRP A 358 -4.97 8.59 -6.01
CA TRP A 358 -4.41 8.61 -4.66
C TRP A 358 -4.82 9.86 -3.88
N GLY A 359 -5.79 10.63 -4.38
CA GLY A 359 -6.32 11.82 -3.72
C GLY A 359 -7.18 11.51 -2.49
N ASP A 360 -7.50 12.56 -1.74
CA ASP A 360 -8.38 12.48 -0.58
C ASP A 360 -9.78 12.01 -1.02
N PRO A 361 -10.27 10.86 -0.54
CA PRO A 361 -11.62 10.41 -0.85
C PRO A 361 -12.69 11.41 -0.34
N ARG A 362 -12.36 12.20 0.69
CA ARG A 362 -13.26 13.17 1.32
C ARG A 362 -13.35 14.48 0.54
N ALA A 363 -12.42 14.78 -0.36
CA ALA A 363 -12.42 16.02 -1.14
C ALA A 363 -13.65 16.16 -2.07
N LYS A 364 -14.38 15.07 -2.34
CA LYS A 364 -15.62 15.08 -3.13
C LYS A 364 -16.89 15.20 -2.28
N LEU A 365 -16.75 15.24 -0.96
CA LEU A 365 -17.87 15.43 -0.05
C LEU A 365 -18.28 16.90 -0.03
N LEU A 366 -19.57 17.15 0.14
CA LEU A 366 -20.04 18.50 0.42
C LEU A 366 -19.45 18.94 1.77
N ALA A 367 -18.89 20.15 1.80
CA ALA A 367 -18.35 20.76 3.00
C ALA A 367 -18.83 22.21 3.14
N GLY A 368 -18.66 22.77 4.34
CA GLY A 368 -18.97 24.17 4.63
C GLY A 368 -20.41 24.56 4.26
N SER A 369 -20.57 25.70 3.60
CA SER A 369 -21.88 26.26 3.23
C SER A 369 -22.67 25.35 2.29
N ALA A 370 -22.01 24.65 1.37
CA ALA A 370 -22.67 23.73 0.45
C ALA A 370 -23.32 22.56 1.19
N TRP A 371 -22.63 21.99 2.19
CA TRP A 371 -23.21 20.97 3.06
C TRP A 371 -24.32 21.52 3.93
N ILE A 372 -24.13 22.66 4.59
CA ILE A 372 -25.16 23.27 5.44
C ILE A 372 -26.45 23.49 4.66
N THR A 373 -26.36 23.92 3.40
CA THR A 373 -27.52 24.13 2.52
C THR A 373 -28.19 22.82 2.13
N ALA A 374 -27.43 21.78 1.82
CA ALA A 374 -27.96 20.50 1.38
C ALA A 374 -28.44 19.58 2.54
N LYS A 375 -27.88 19.77 3.75
CA LYS A 375 -28.05 18.89 4.92
C LYS A 375 -29.53 18.53 5.19
N PRO A 376 -30.48 19.47 5.28
CA PRO A 376 -31.87 19.12 5.60
C PRO A 376 -32.52 18.19 4.58
N VAL A 377 -32.29 18.44 3.28
CA VAL A 377 -32.87 17.65 2.19
C VAL A 377 -32.24 16.26 2.13
N VAL A 378 -30.91 16.18 2.30
CA VAL A 378 -30.17 14.90 2.27
C VAL A 378 -30.60 14.02 3.44
N LEU A 379 -30.65 14.56 4.66
CA LEU A 379 -31.03 13.79 5.85
C LEU A 379 -32.47 13.29 5.76
N ALA A 380 -33.42 14.14 5.32
CA ALA A 380 -34.79 13.72 5.10
C ALA A 380 -34.92 12.62 4.04
N SER A 381 -34.14 12.70 2.95
CA SER A 381 -34.16 11.71 1.87
C SER A 381 -33.56 10.36 2.29
N LEU A 382 -32.60 10.38 3.21
CA LEU A 382 -31.94 9.18 3.75
C LEU A 382 -32.60 8.67 5.04
N ASN A 383 -33.65 9.35 5.52
CA ASN A 383 -34.30 9.07 6.80
C ASN A 383 -33.29 9.02 7.97
N LEU A 384 -32.37 9.99 8.01
CA LEU A 384 -31.35 10.13 9.04
C LEU A 384 -31.67 11.29 9.99
N PRO A 385 -31.34 11.19 11.29
CA PRO A 385 -31.56 12.26 12.24
C PRO A 385 -30.63 13.47 11.99
N PRO A 386 -31.01 14.67 12.46
CA PRO A 386 -30.21 15.89 12.32
C PRO A 386 -28.93 15.88 13.16
N ASP A 387 -28.97 15.17 14.29
CA ASP A 387 -27.86 14.96 15.22
C ASP A 387 -27.17 13.62 14.89
N PRO A 388 -25.88 13.63 14.54
CA PRO A 388 -25.15 12.40 14.26
C PRO A 388 -24.92 11.54 15.50
N ASP A 389 -24.86 12.10 16.71
CA ASP A 389 -24.41 11.37 17.90
C ASP A 389 -25.44 10.29 18.29
N GLU A 390 -26.73 10.64 18.30
CA GLU A 390 -27.82 9.68 18.54
C GLU A 390 -27.79 8.51 17.54
N HIS A 391 -27.56 8.80 16.25
CA HIS A 391 -27.46 7.74 15.24
C HIS A 391 -26.22 6.86 15.44
N LEU A 392 -25.08 7.46 15.77
CA LEU A 392 -23.84 6.73 15.98
C LEU A 392 -23.93 5.83 17.21
N ASP A 393 -24.56 6.29 18.28
CA ASP A 393 -24.80 5.51 19.49
C ASP A 393 -25.71 4.31 19.19
N GLU A 394 -26.83 4.52 18.48
CA GLU A 394 -27.70 3.42 18.03
C GLU A 394 -26.94 2.37 17.19
N ARG A 395 -26.05 2.83 16.30
CA ARG A 395 -25.23 1.94 15.47
C ARG A 395 -24.16 1.22 16.28
N ALA A 396 -23.55 1.88 17.25
CA ALA A 396 -22.57 1.30 18.15
C ALA A 396 -23.21 0.22 19.03
N GLU A 397 -24.38 0.48 19.60
CA GLU A 397 -25.16 -0.48 20.38
C GLU A 397 -25.57 -1.69 19.54
N LEU A 398 -26.08 -1.47 18.32
CA LEU A 398 -26.44 -2.55 17.40
C LEU A 398 -25.21 -3.41 17.04
N LEU A 399 -24.07 -2.78 16.77
CA LEU A 399 -22.84 -3.47 16.43
C LEU A 399 -22.34 -4.32 17.59
N ASP A 400 -22.31 -3.75 18.80
CA ASP A 400 -21.91 -4.43 20.03
C ASP A 400 -22.86 -5.61 20.36
N ALA A 401 -24.17 -5.40 20.26
CA ALA A 401 -25.17 -6.47 20.41
C ALA A 401 -24.95 -7.60 19.39
N THR A 402 -24.71 -7.25 18.13
CA THR A 402 -24.44 -8.23 17.06
C THR A 402 -23.15 -9.01 17.35
N PHE A 403 -22.08 -8.35 17.80
CA PHE A 403 -20.85 -9.04 18.18
C PHE A 403 -21.07 -10.00 19.36
N ARG A 404 -21.84 -9.59 20.37
CA ARG A 404 -22.19 -10.47 21.50
C ARG A 404 -23.00 -11.68 21.05
N GLU A 405 -23.98 -11.49 20.17
CA GLU A 405 -24.78 -12.58 19.60
C GLU A 405 -23.91 -13.56 18.79
N VAL A 406 -23.05 -13.03 17.91
CA VAL A 406 -22.09 -13.85 17.13
C VAL A 406 -21.15 -14.61 18.06
N THR A 407 -20.64 -13.98 19.12
CA THR A 407 -19.74 -14.62 20.09
C THR A 407 -20.45 -15.72 20.86
N ALA A 408 -21.69 -15.50 21.30
CA ALA A 408 -22.48 -16.50 22.00
C ALA A 408 -22.82 -17.70 21.11
N GLY A 409 -23.14 -17.45 19.83
CA GLY A 409 -23.44 -18.50 18.85
C GLY A 409 -22.21 -19.23 18.30
N LEU A 410 -20.98 -18.76 18.60
CA LEU A 410 -19.76 -19.24 17.97
C LEU A 410 -19.46 -20.72 18.29
N GLY A 411 -19.75 -21.16 19.52
CA GLY A 411 -19.55 -22.55 19.95
C GLY A 411 -20.39 -23.56 19.18
N ASP A 412 -21.59 -23.15 18.75
CA ASP A 412 -22.54 -23.97 18.00
C ASP A 412 -22.48 -23.72 16.48
N ASN A 413 -21.65 -22.76 16.04
CA ASN A 413 -21.60 -22.34 14.64
C ASN A 413 -20.74 -23.30 13.79
N THR A 414 -21.40 -24.21 13.08
CA THR A 414 -20.72 -25.17 12.18
C THR A 414 -20.08 -24.52 10.95
N ALA A 415 -20.45 -23.28 10.62
CA ALA A 415 -19.96 -22.55 9.45
C ALA A 415 -18.72 -21.69 9.75
N VAL A 416 -18.34 -21.53 11.02
CA VAL A 416 -17.19 -20.71 11.43
C VAL A 416 -16.28 -21.53 12.34
N ARG A 417 -15.01 -21.66 12.00
CA ARG A 417 -14.01 -22.38 12.82
C ARG A 417 -12.76 -21.54 12.97
N PHE A 418 -12.16 -21.56 14.16
CA PHE A 418 -10.84 -20.99 14.38
C PHE A 418 -9.82 -22.14 14.43
N ASP A 419 -8.70 -22.00 13.74
CA ASP A 419 -7.58 -22.94 13.92
C ASP A 419 -6.79 -22.64 15.19
N GLU A 420 -5.84 -23.52 15.53
CA GLU A 420 -4.95 -23.39 16.71
C GLU A 420 -4.13 -22.11 16.72
N HIS A 421 -4.09 -21.36 15.61
CA HIS A 421 -3.36 -20.09 15.47
C HIS A 421 -4.31 -18.89 15.44
N GLY A 422 -5.59 -19.09 15.77
CA GLY A 422 -6.61 -18.06 15.83
C GLY A 422 -7.08 -17.56 14.46
N ARG A 423 -6.83 -18.29 13.36
CA ARG A 423 -7.29 -17.89 12.02
C ARG A 423 -8.71 -18.36 11.78
N LEU A 424 -9.53 -17.44 11.28
CA LEU A 424 -10.93 -17.66 10.91
C LEU A 424 -11.01 -18.49 9.62
N HIS A 425 -11.70 -19.63 9.69
CA HIS A 425 -12.07 -20.48 8.56
C HIS A 425 -13.60 -20.46 8.43
N LEU A 426 -14.08 -19.99 7.28
CA LEU A 426 -15.50 -20.02 6.95
C LEU A 426 -15.78 -21.28 6.12
N ALA A 427 -16.81 -22.04 6.50
CA ALA A 427 -17.30 -23.14 5.67
C ALA A 427 -17.75 -22.57 4.32
N ALA A 428 -17.47 -23.32 3.24
CA ALA A 428 -17.94 -22.95 1.91
C ALA A 428 -19.47 -22.85 1.93
N LEU A 429 -20.00 -21.72 1.44
CA LEU A 429 -21.43 -21.57 1.26
C LEU A 429 -21.91 -22.70 0.32
N PRO A 430 -22.92 -23.50 0.71
CA PRO A 430 -23.50 -24.46 -0.20
C PRO A 430 -24.00 -23.70 -1.43
N ALA A 431 -23.63 -24.17 -2.62
CA ALA A 431 -24.12 -23.58 -3.85
C ALA A 431 -25.65 -23.62 -3.85
N GLU A 432 -26.29 -22.46 -4.03
CA GLU A 432 -27.73 -22.43 -4.28
C GLU A 432 -28.01 -23.30 -5.50
N ALA A 433 -29.00 -24.19 -5.40
CA ALA A 433 -29.42 -25.01 -6.52
C ALA A 433 -29.79 -24.10 -7.68
N GLU A 434 -29.18 -24.32 -8.86
CA GLU A 434 -29.50 -23.52 -10.04
C GLU A 434 -31.02 -23.59 -10.28
N PRO A 435 -31.71 -22.45 -10.38
CA PRO A 435 -33.14 -22.48 -10.59
C PRO A 435 -33.43 -23.14 -11.95
N PRO A 436 -34.54 -23.89 -12.09
CA PRO A 436 -34.87 -24.59 -13.34
C PRO A 436 -34.89 -23.67 -14.58
N SER A 437 -35.16 -22.37 -14.38
CA SER A 437 -35.09 -21.35 -15.42
C SER A 437 -33.66 -21.14 -15.97
N LEU A 438 -32.65 -21.16 -15.11
CA LEU A 438 -31.24 -21.04 -15.50
C LEU A 438 -30.75 -22.31 -16.22
N GLU A 439 -31.11 -23.50 -15.72
CA GLU A 439 -30.82 -24.76 -16.41
C GLU A 439 -31.45 -24.81 -17.81
N ASN A 440 -32.70 -24.37 -17.94
CA ASN A 440 -33.40 -24.31 -19.21
C ASN A 440 -32.75 -23.31 -20.17
N LEU A 441 -32.30 -22.15 -19.66
CA LEU A 441 -31.57 -21.15 -20.44
C LEU A 441 -30.20 -21.66 -20.91
N LEU A 442 -29.46 -22.37 -20.05
CA LEU A 442 -28.18 -22.99 -20.41
C LEU A 442 -28.36 -24.11 -21.45
N LYS A 443 -29.40 -24.92 -21.33
CA LYS A 443 -29.76 -25.94 -22.35
C LYS A 443 -30.11 -25.28 -23.70
N ALA A 444 -30.85 -24.17 -23.68
CA ALA A 444 -31.18 -23.42 -24.89
C ALA A 444 -29.93 -22.77 -25.52
N ALA A 445 -29.06 -22.15 -24.71
CA ALA A 445 -27.81 -21.55 -25.17
C ALA A 445 -26.85 -22.58 -25.77
N ARG A 446 -26.73 -23.77 -25.15
CA ARG A 446 -25.91 -24.87 -25.69
C ARG A 446 -26.45 -25.46 -26.99
N ARG A 447 -27.77 -25.44 -27.21
CA ARG A 447 -28.37 -25.82 -28.52
C ARG A 447 -28.19 -24.75 -29.59
N GLY A 448 -28.03 -23.48 -29.21
CA GLY A 448 -27.87 -22.36 -30.13
C GLY A 448 -26.41 -22.06 -30.52
N MET A 449 -25.43 -22.64 -29.85
CA MET A 449 -24.02 -22.51 -30.23
C MET A 449 -23.64 -23.57 -31.27
N PRO A 450 -23.02 -23.20 -32.41
CA PRO A 450 -22.51 -24.19 -33.36
C PRO A 450 -21.44 -25.03 -32.66
N SER A 451 -21.54 -26.35 -32.80
CA SER A 451 -20.54 -27.30 -32.31
C SER A 451 -19.19 -27.01 -32.96
N SER A 452 -18.18 -26.69 -32.14
CA SER A 452 -16.78 -26.68 -32.54
C SER A 452 -16.28 -28.08 -32.88
#